data_AF-A0A4Q3V238-F1
#
_entry.id   AF-A0A4Q3V238-F1
#
_cell.length_a   1.000
_cell.length_b   1.000
_cell.length_c   1.000
_cell.angle_alpha   90.00
_cell.angle_beta   90.00
_cell.angle_gamma   90.00
#
_symmetry.space_group_name_H-M   'P 1'
#
loop_
_entity.id
_entity.type
_entity.pdbx_description
1 polymer ?
#
loop_
_entity_poly.entity_id
_entity_poly.type
_entity_poly.pdbx_seq_one_letter_code
_entity_poly.pdbx_strand_id
1 'polypeptide(L)' 'HSFNGNAYGLANTLSQTAFLKPKCKSSKISNLYYTGQLTVPGPGVPPSLISGEVVAGVACRLQNEQT' A
#
# COMPACT_ATOMS: atom_id res chain seq x y z
N HIS A 1 12.38 -10.31 3.35
CA HIS A 1 12.43 -11.47 2.42
C HIS A 1 11.43 -11.22 1.30
N SER A 2 11.89 -11.04 0.06
CA SER A 2 10.99 -10.79 -1.08
C SER A 2 10.51 -12.11 -1.66
N PHE A 3 9.20 -12.27 -1.83
CA PHE A 3 8.63 -13.47 -2.44
C PHE A 3 9.21 -13.66 -3.86
N ASN A 4 9.79 -14.83 -4.12
CA ASN A 4 10.44 -15.19 -5.39
C ASN A 4 11.51 -14.21 -5.89
N GLY A 5 12.21 -13.49 -5.00
CA GLY A 5 13.24 -12.54 -5.40
C GLY A 5 12.69 -11.27 -6.10
N ASN A 6 11.42 -10.92 -5.86
CA ASN A 6 10.86 -9.70 -6.43
C ASN A 6 11.61 -8.44 -5.94
N ALA A 7 12.09 -7.64 -6.89
CA ALA A 7 12.79 -6.37 -6.62
C ALA A 7 11.90 -5.15 -6.88
N TYR A 8 10.88 -5.32 -7.74
CA TYR A 8 9.99 -4.24 -8.20
C TYR A 8 8.52 -4.54 -7.91
N GLY A 9 8.22 -5.43 -6.97
CA GLY A 9 6.85 -5.74 -6.59
C GLY A 9 6.00 -6.36 -7.71
N LEU A 10 4.72 -5.95 -7.80
CA LEU A 10 3.79 -6.45 -8.83
C LEU A 10 4.22 -5.98 -10.22
N ALA A 11 4.05 -6.83 -11.23
CA ALA A 11 4.35 -6.47 -12.61
C ALA A 11 3.58 -5.21 -13.03
N ASN A 12 4.25 -4.26 -13.70
CA ASN A 12 3.58 -3.11 -14.32
C ASN A 12 2.91 -3.55 -15.64
N THR A 13 1.94 -4.45 -15.54
CA THR A 13 1.06 -4.79 -16.67
C THR A 13 0.03 -3.67 -16.86
N LEU A 14 -0.43 -3.45 -18.10
CA LEU A 14 -1.44 -2.44 -18.44
C LEU A 14 -2.75 -2.56 -17.63
N SER A 15 -3.02 -3.74 -17.04
CA SER A 15 -4.16 -4.00 -16.15
C SER A 15 -3.87 -3.75 -14.66
N GLN A 16 -2.62 -3.50 -14.28
CA GLN A 16 -2.20 -3.20 -12.90
C GLN A 16 -1.77 -1.74 -12.70
N THR A 17 -1.96 -0.89 -13.71
CA THR A 17 -1.67 0.55 -13.64
C THR A 17 -2.75 1.33 -12.87
N ALA A 18 -2.28 2.28 -12.06
CA ALA A 18 -3.00 3.31 -11.28
C ALA A 18 -4.25 2.88 -10.50
N PHE A 19 -5.36 2.55 -11.17
CA PHE A 19 -6.68 2.36 -10.54
C PHE A 19 -6.98 0.90 -10.15
N LEU A 20 -6.31 -0.05 -10.77
CA LEU A 20 -6.52 -1.50 -10.55
C LEU A 20 -5.46 -2.13 -9.64
N LYS A 21 -4.51 -1.33 -9.14
CA LYS A 21 -3.51 -1.78 -8.16
C LYS A 21 -4.21 -2.03 -6.81
N PRO A 22 -3.81 -3.08 -6.05
CA PRO A 22 -4.38 -3.35 -4.73
C PRO A 22 -4.30 -2.13 -3.82
N LYS A 23 -5.45 -1.76 -3.25
CA LYS A 23 -5.62 -0.59 -2.38
C LYS A 23 -4.85 -0.79 -1.07
N CYS A 24 -4.42 0.31 -0.45
CA CYS A 24 -3.73 0.30 0.84
C CYS A 24 -4.62 -0.15 2.01
N LYS A 25 -5.94 -0.26 1.84
CA LYS A 25 -6.89 -0.72 2.87
C LYS A 25 -7.43 -2.11 2.51
N SER A 26 -7.44 -3.02 3.48
CA SER A 26 -8.06 -4.33 3.29
C SER A 26 -9.58 -4.21 3.13
N SER A 27 -10.14 -4.88 2.12
CA SER A 27 -11.59 -4.97 1.93
C SER A 27 -12.25 -6.02 2.83
N LYS A 28 -11.46 -6.95 3.38
CA LYS A 28 -11.95 -8.08 4.19
C LYS A 28 -11.85 -7.85 5.70
N ILE A 29 -10.86 -7.07 6.14
CA ILE A 29 -10.56 -6.84 7.56
C ILE A 29 -10.60 -5.34 7.83
N SER A 30 -11.44 -4.91 8.77
CA SER A 30 -11.48 -3.52 9.24
C SER A 30 -10.18 -3.19 9.98
N ASN A 31 -9.69 -1.95 9.82
CA ASN A 31 -8.45 -1.43 10.41
C ASN A 31 -7.14 -2.11 9.98
N LEU A 32 -7.16 -2.93 8.93
CA LEU A 32 -5.94 -3.47 8.33
C LEU A 32 -5.49 -2.63 7.13
N TYR A 33 -4.26 -2.12 7.20
CA TYR A 33 -3.63 -1.32 6.16
C TYR A 33 -2.34 -1.97 5.67
N TYR A 34 -2.06 -1.81 4.39
CA TYR A 34 -0.87 -2.32 3.71
C TYR A 34 -0.01 -1.16 3.22
N THR A 35 1.31 -1.28 3.41
CA THR A 35 2.32 -0.30 3.01
C THR A 35 3.51 -1.01 2.33
N GLY A 36 4.28 -0.26 1.54
CA GLY A 36 5.49 -0.72 0.85
C GLY A 36 5.30 -1.06 -0.63
N GLN A 37 6.32 -1.72 -1.21
CA GLN A 37 6.54 -1.88 -2.65
C GLN A 37 5.41 -2.59 -3.43
N LEU A 38 4.57 -3.38 -2.76
CA LEU A 38 3.47 -4.15 -3.37
C LEU A 38 2.13 -3.37 -3.38
N THR A 39 2.07 -2.25 -2.69
CA THR A 39 0.86 -1.42 -2.52
C THR A 39 0.96 -0.12 -3.31
N VAL A 40 -0.16 0.57 -3.51
CA VAL A 40 -0.14 1.94 -4.08
C VAL A 40 0.76 2.81 -3.19
N PRO A 41 1.72 3.59 -3.74
CA PRO A 41 1.85 4.06 -5.12
C PRO A 41 2.70 3.20 -6.06
N GLY A 42 3.51 2.26 -5.56
CA GLY A 42 4.32 1.39 -6.41
C GLY A 42 5.64 0.93 -5.77
N PRO A 43 6.48 0.24 -6.57
CA PRO A 43 7.81 -0.18 -6.15
C PRO A 43 8.84 0.96 -6.19
N GLY A 44 9.91 0.83 -5.39
CA GLY A 44 10.99 1.81 -5.27
C GLY A 44 11.06 2.45 -3.89
N VAL A 45 12.21 3.05 -3.57
CA VAL A 45 12.48 3.66 -2.26
C VAL A 45 11.53 4.83 -1.97
N PRO A 46 11.37 5.84 -2.86
CA PRO A 46 10.46 6.96 -2.58
C PRO A 46 8.98 6.53 -2.46
N PRO A 47 8.42 5.69 -3.37
CA PRO A 47 7.06 5.20 -3.25
C PRO A 47 6.76 4.42 -1.97
N SER A 48 7.74 3.63 -1.48
CA SER A 48 7.56 2.85 -0.25
C SER A 48 7.47 3.75 0.99
N LEU A 49 8.27 4.82 1.05
CA LEU A 49 8.21 5.79 2.15
C LEU A 49 6.89 6.58 2.13
N ILE A 50 6.48 7.07 0.96
CA ILE A 50 5.23 7.82 0.79
C ILE A 50 4.02 6.95 1.16
N SER A 51 4.03 5.66 0.81
CA SER A 51 2.95 4.74 1.21
C SER A 51 2.81 4.60 2.73
N GLY A 52 3.92 4.64 3.47
CA GLY A 52 3.91 4.63 4.93
C GLY A 52 3.31 5.89 5.53
N GLU A 53 3.68 7.06 5.00
CA GLU A 53 3.14 8.35 5.44
C GLU A 53 1.62 8.44 5.23
N VAL A 54 1.13 8.02 4.05
CA VAL A 54 -0.31 8.02 3.74
C VAL A 54 -1.08 7.07 4.67
N VAL A 55 -0.56 5.86 4.90
CA VAL A 55 -1.20 4.88 5.80
C VAL A 55 -1.23 5.41 7.23
N ALA A 56 -0.14 6.01 7.73
CA ALA A 56 -0.08 6.60 9.06
C ALA A 56 -1.13 7.72 9.24
N GLY A 57 -1.28 8.59 8.24
CA GLY A 57 -2.29 9.65 8.27
C GLY A 57 -3.74 9.13 8.23
N VAL A 58 -3.99 7.99 7.57
CA VAL A 58 -5.31 7.33 7.59
C VAL A 58 -5.57 6.64 8.92
N ALA A 59 -4.57 5.92 9.46
CA ALA A 59 -4.68 5.24 10.75
C ALA A 59 -4.94 6.23 11.90
N CYS A 60 -4.20 7.35 11.93
CA CYS A 60 -4.37 8.38 12.95
C CYS A 60 -5.77 9.01 12.92
N ARG A 61 -6.31 9.29 11.73
CA ARG A 61 -7.68 9.83 11.59
C ARG A 61 -8.73 8.88 12.13
N LEU A 62 -8.60 7.58 11.85
CA LEU A 62 -9.55 6.57 12.36
C LEU A 62 -9.45 6.41 13.87
N GLN A 63 -8.26 6.58 14.44
CA GLN A 63 -8.09 6.52 15.88
C GLN A 63 -8.77 7.72 16.58
N ASN A 64 -8.72 8.90 15.95
CA ASN A 64 -9.40 10.10 16.46
C ASN A 64 -10.93 10.05 16.29
N GLU A 65 -11.45 9.34 15.28
CA GLU A 65 -12.91 9.12 15.10
C GLU A 65 -13.49 8.09 16.08
N GLN A 66 -12.64 7.26 16.70
CA GLN A 66 -13.05 6.28 17.72
C GLN A 66 -12.93 6.78 19.17
N THR A 67 -12.40 7.98 19.37
CA THR A 67 -12.26 8.64 20.69
C THR A 67 -13.38 9.65 20.89
#